data_AF-A0A7D6GSZ6-F1
#
_entry.id   AF-A0A7D6GSZ6-F1
#
_cell.length_a   1.000
_cell.length_b   1.000
_cell.length_c   1.000
_cell.angle_alpha   90.00
_cell.angle_beta   90.00
_cell.angle_gamma   90.00
#
_symmetry.space_group_name_H-M   'P 1'
#
loop_
_entity.id
_entity.type
_entity.pdbx_description
1 polymer ?
#
loop_
_entity_poly.entity_id
_entity_poly.type
_entity_poly.pdbx_seq_one_letter_code
_entity_poly.pdbx_strand_id
1 'polypeptide(L)'
;MNRPLVYHASQMIVGGGFLLFAVASVLGDGFDDTFHGIIATMMVISGGGITLVNGYQLLRSDADSVELTPALFRLSVVGAGLMVLGVILQVAL
;
A
#
# COMPACT_ATOMS: atom_id res chain seq x y z
N MET A 1 4.47 21.94 -14.20
CA MET A 1 4.30 21.06 -13.02
C MET A 1 4.74 19.66 -13.39
N ASN A 2 5.63 19.04 -12.62
CA ASN A 2 6.18 17.73 -12.94
C ASN A 2 5.15 16.64 -12.61
N ARG A 3 4.27 16.32 -13.57
CA ARG A 3 3.11 15.43 -13.39
C ARG A 3 3.47 14.04 -12.79
N PRO A 4 4.58 13.39 -13.18
CA PRO A 4 4.99 12.11 -12.60
C PRO A 4 5.36 12.23 -11.12
N LEU A 5 6.08 13.30 -10.75
CA LEU A 5 6.45 13.59 -9.36
C LEU A 5 5.21 13.70 -8.48
N VAL A 6 4.21 14.47 -8.93
CA VAL A 6 2.96 14.67 -8.19
C VAL A 6 2.20 13.34 -8.04
N TYR A 7 2.14 12.53 -9.09
CA TYR A 7 1.48 11.22 -9.04
C TYR A 7 2.15 10.28 -8.02
N HIS A 8 3.46 10.06 -8.12
CA HIS A 8 4.18 9.15 -7.24
C HIS A 8 4.21 9.65 -5.80
N ALA A 9 4.39 10.96 -5.57
CA ALA A 9 4.32 11.55 -4.24
C ALA A 9 2.93 11.38 -3.61
N SER A 10 1.86 11.58 -4.38
CA SER A 10 0.49 11.37 -3.90
C SER A 10 0.23 9.91 -3.53
N GLN A 11 0.72 8.97 -4.35
CA GLN A 11 0.63 7.55 -4.06
C GLN A 11 1.42 7.17 -2.80
N MET A 12 2.61 7.74 -2.59
CA MET A 12 3.38 7.53 -1.36
C MET A 12 2.63 8.03 -0.11
N ILE A 13 1.92 9.17 -0.20
CA ILE A 13 1.08 9.66 0.90
C ILE A 13 -0.04 8.66 1.20
N VAL A 14 -0.71 8.12 0.18
CA VAL A 14 -1.76 7.11 0.34
C VAL A 14 -1.20 5.82 0.96
N GLY A 15 -0.06 5.33 0.46
CA GLY A 15 0.61 4.16 1.00
C GLY A 15 1.05 4.34 2.45
N GLY A 16 1.59 5.52 2.78
CA GLY A 16 1.92 5.91 4.15
C GLY A 16 0.69 5.98 5.06
N GLY A 17 -0.43 6.49 4.55
CA GLY A 17 -1.71 6.49 5.26
C GLY A 17 -2.16 5.09 5.66
N PHE A 18 -2.07 4.11 4.75
CA PHE A 18 -2.38 2.71 5.07
C PHE A 18 -1.46 2.12 6.13
N LEU A 19 -0.15 2.43 6.08
CA LEU A 19 0.78 2.00 7.12
C LEU A 19 0.42 2.59 8.49
N LEU A 20 0.08 3.87 8.53
CA LEU A 20 -0.33 4.54 9.77
C LEU A 20 -1.63 3.96 10.33
N PHE A 21 -2.61 3.66 9.47
CA PHE A 21 -3.84 2.98 9.88
C PHE A 21 -3.57 1.57 10.40
N ALA A 22 -2.67 0.81 9.75
CA ALA A 22 -2.29 -0.51 10.23
C ALA A 22 -1.70 -0.45 11.65
N VAL A 23 -0.77 0.49 11.89
CA VAL A 23 -0.16 0.69 13.21
C VAL A 23 -1.21 1.12 14.23
N ALA A 24 -2.10 2.05 13.86
CA ALA A 24 -3.18 2.50 14.73
C ALA A 24 -4.13 1.36 15.12
N SER A 25 -4.50 0.49 14.18
CA SER A 25 -5.34 -0.68 14.44
C SER A 25 -4.68 -1.64 15.43
N VAL A 26 -3.38 -1.90 15.27
CA VAL A 26 -2.64 -2.78 16.19
C VAL A 26 -2.48 -2.17 17.58
N LEU A 27 -2.26 -0.86 17.68
CA LEU A 27 -2.09 -0.18 18.97
C LEU A 27 -3.41 0.05 19.72
N GLY A 28 -4.52 0.21 19.00
CA GLY A 28 -5.84 0.48 19.58
C GLY A 28 -6.50 -0.75 20.17
N ASP A 29 -6.60 -1.81 19.37
CA ASP A 29 -7.38 -3.01 19.71
C ASP A 29 -6.52 -4.29 19.80
N GLY A 30 -5.20 -4.19 19.58
CA GLY A 30 -4.33 -5.37 19.53
C GLY A 30 -4.64 -6.30 18.36
N PHE A 31 -4.14 -7.53 18.45
CA PHE A 31 -4.48 -8.63 17.54
C PHE A 31 -5.53 -9.56 18.17
N ASP A 32 -6.34 -9.03 19.09
CA ASP A 32 -7.24 -9.82 19.94
C ASP A 32 -8.31 -10.56 19.13
N ASP A 33 -8.63 -10.03 17.95
CA ASP A 33 -9.41 -10.71 16.93
C ASP A 33 -8.53 -11.01 15.69
N THR A 34 -8.57 -12.27 15.25
CA THR A 34 -7.87 -12.75 14.05
C THR A 34 -8.26 -11.92 12.83
N PHE A 35 -9.50 -11.44 12.79
CA PHE A 35 -9.99 -10.61 11.70
C PHE A 35 -9.32 -9.23 11.63
N HIS A 36 -9.20 -8.55 12.77
CA HIS A 36 -8.50 -7.27 12.88
C HIS A 36 -7.02 -7.41 12.50
N GLY A 37 -6.41 -8.55 12.86
CA GLY A 37 -5.04 -8.86 12.47
C GLY A 37 -4.82 -9.04 10.97
N ILE A 38 -5.76 -9.70 10.30
CA ILE A 38 -5.73 -9.85 8.84
C ILE A 38 -5.83 -8.48 8.17
N ILE A 39 -6.75 -7.63 8.62
CA ILE A 39 -6.92 -6.28 8.04
C ILE A 39 -5.65 -5.44 8.24
N ALA A 40 -5.10 -5.41 9.45
CA ALA A 40 -3.86 -4.68 9.72
C ALA A 40 -2.71 -5.19 8.84
N THR A 41 -2.58 -6.51 8.68
CA THR A 41 -1.56 -7.12 7.82
C THR A 41 -1.74 -6.73 6.36
N MET A 42 -2.98 -6.72 5.86
CA MET A 42 -3.29 -6.28 4.50
C MET A 42 -2.96 -4.80 4.28
N MET A 43 -3.22 -3.95 5.27
CA MET A 43 -2.83 -2.53 5.26
C MET A 43 -1.31 -2.35 5.22
N VAL A 44 -0.55 -3.16 5.97
CA VAL A 44 0.92 -3.12 5.91
C VAL A 44 1.44 -3.51 4.52
N ILE A 45 0.95 -4.63 3.96
CA ILE A 45 1.44 -5.14 2.67
C ILE A 45 1.11 -4.17 1.54
N SER A 46 -0.14 -3.69 1.48
CA SER A 46 -0.58 -2.74 0.45
C SER A 46 0.09 -1.37 0.60
N GLY A 47 0.07 -0.79 1.81
CA GLY A 47 0.68 0.51 2.09
C GLY A 47 2.19 0.51 1.89
N GLY A 48 2.87 -0.55 2.36
CA GLY A 48 4.29 -0.76 2.14
C GLY A 48 4.63 -0.92 0.66
N GLY A 49 3.87 -1.75 -0.07
CA GLY A 49 4.06 -1.94 -1.52
C GLY A 49 3.89 -0.65 -2.31
N ILE A 50 2.83 0.12 -2.05
CA ILE A 50 2.59 1.42 -2.70
C ILE A 50 3.74 2.38 -2.40
N THR A 51 4.14 2.50 -1.14
CA THR A 51 5.18 3.44 -0.71
C THR A 51 6.54 3.10 -1.33
N LEU A 52 6.94 1.82 -1.27
CA LEU A 52 8.23 1.36 -1.80
C LEU A 52 8.29 1.47 -3.33
N VAL A 53 7.24 1.07 -4.05
CA VAL A 53 7.21 1.12 -5.52
C VAL A 53 7.23 2.55 -6.04
N ASN A 54 6.45 3.44 -5.42
CA ASN A 54 6.42 4.84 -5.85
C ASN A 54 7.66 5.60 -5.39
N GLY A 55 8.20 5.31 -4.20
CA GLY A 55 9.48 5.87 -3.75
C GLY A 55 10.64 5.45 -4.64
N TYR A 56 10.68 4.17 -5.03
CA TYR A 56 11.66 3.68 -5.99
C TYR A 56 11.55 4.40 -7.35
N GLN A 57 10.33 4.57 -7.88
CA GLN A 57 10.12 5.29 -9.13
C GLN A 57 10.48 6.78 -9.02
N LEU A 58 10.26 7.42 -7.87
CA LEU A 58 10.66 8.81 -7.62
C LEU A 58 12.18 8.95 -7.61
N LEU A 59 12.87 8.06 -6.90
CA LEU A 59 14.34 8.03 -6.81
C LEU A 59 14.99 7.67 -8.16
N ARG A 60 14.30 6.85 -8.97
CA ARG A 60 14.76 6.44 -10.30
C ARG A 60 14.37 7.43 -11.40
N SER A 61 13.33 8.27 -11.22
CA SER A 61 12.92 9.22 -12.27
C SER A 61 13.95 10.32 -12.54
N ASP A 62 14.91 10.53 -11.63
CA ASP A 62 16.09 11.37 -11.86
C ASP A 62 17.22 10.64 -12.62
N ALA A 63 17.08 9.33 -12.92
CA ALA A 63 18.13 8.44 -13.41
C ALA A 63 17.70 7.51 -14.58
N ASP A 64 17.03 8.05 -15.61
CA ASP A 64 16.56 7.37 -16.84
C ASP A 64 15.25 6.55 -16.78
N SER A 65 14.67 6.38 -17.98
CA SER A 65 13.27 6.03 -18.28
C SER A 65 12.70 4.86 -17.46
N VAL A 66 11.52 5.10 -16.89
CA VAL A 66 10.73 4.19 -16.06
C VAL A 66 10.33 2.92 -16.83
N GLU A 67 11.15 1.89 -16.74
CA GLU A 67 10.67 0.52 -16.88
C GLU A 67 10.10 0.07 -15.53
N LEU A 68 8.79 0.23 -15.37
CA LEU A 68 8.03 -0.50 -14.35
C LEU A 68 8.26 -2.00 -14.60
N THR A 69 9.18 -2.61 -13.87
CA THR A 69 9.39 -4.05 -13.99
C THR A 69 8.07 -4.75 -13.68
N PRO A 70 7.59 -5.66 -14.55
CA PRO A 70 6.26 -6.27 -14.44
C PRO A 70 5.95 -6.87 -13.07
N ALA A 71 6.98 -7.29 -12.32
CA ALA A 71 6.84 -7.84 -10.98
C ALA A 71 6.33 -6.83 -9.94
N LEU A 72 6.81 -5.58 -9.96
CA LEU A 72 6.44 -4.58 -8.95
C LEU A 72 5.00 -4.07 -9.16
N PHE A 73 4.61 -3.89 -10.42
CA PHE A 73 3.21 -3.58 -10.77
C PHE A 73 2.28 -4.71 -10.33
N ARG A 74 2.63 -5.97 -10.65
CA ARG A 74 1.85 -7.15 -10.23
C ARG A 74 1.72 -7.25 -8.71
N LEU A 75 2.79 -6.96 -7.96
CA LEU A 75 2.74 -6.98 -6.50
C LEU A 75 1.80 -5.91 -5.93
N SER A 76 1.80 -4.70 -6.50
CA SER A 76 0.87 -3.63 -6.09
C SER A 76 -0.60 -3.98 -6.39
N VAL A 77 -0.87 -4.59 -7.56
CA VAL A 77 -2.23 -5.02 -7.96
C VAL A 77 -2.72 -6.16 -7.06
N VAL A 78 -1.85 -7.13 -6.74
CA VAL A 78 -2.17 -8.22 -5.81
C VAL A 78 -2.44 -7.66 -4.42
N GLY A 79 -1.60 -6.74 -3.92
CA GLY A 79 -1.80 -6.10 -2.62
C GLY A 79 -3.12 -5.33 -2.54
N ALA A 80 -3.47 -4.57 -3.58
CA ALA A 80 -4.75 -3.87 -3.66
C ALA A 80 -5.94 -4.83 -3.73
N GLY A 81 -5.84 -5.91 -4.51
CA GLY A 81 -6.87 -6.93 -4.63
C GLY A 81 -7.15 -7.64 -3.29
N LEU A 82 -6.10 -7.99 -2.55
CA LEU A 82 -6.24 -8.60 -1.23
C LEU A 82 -6.88 -7.63 -0.21
N MET A 83 -6.58 -6.33 -0.32
CA MET A 83 -7.21 -5.30 0.51
C MET A 83 -8.73 -5.22 0.28
N VAL A 84 -9.15 -5.18 -0.99
CA VAL A 84 -10.58 -5.16 -1.36
C VAL A 84 -11.27 -6.43 -0.87
N LEU A 85 -10.61 -7.59 -0.99
CA LEU A 85 -11.16 -8.85 -0.51
C LEU A 85 -11.36 -8.84 1.01
N GLY A 86 -10.40 -8.29 1.77
CA GLY A 86 -10.51 -8.13 3.21
C GLY A 86 -11.69 -7.25 3.63
N VAL A 87 -11.93 -6.14 2.93
CA VAL A 87 -13.07 -5.25 3.18
C VAL A 87 -14.41 -5.93 2.84
N ILE A 88 -14.48 -6.67 1.73
CA ILE A 88 -15.71 -7.39 1.35
C ILE A 88 -16.04 -8.45 2.41
N LEU A 89 -15.05 -9.19 2.89
CA LEU A 89 -15.25 -10.17 3.97
C LEU A 89 -15.70 -9.51 5.28
N GLN A 90 -15.24 -8.29 5.58
CA GLN A 90 -15.69 -7.54 6.76
C GLN A 90 -17.17 -7.18 6.69
N VAL A 91 -17.66 -6.77 5.53
CA VAL A 91 -19.06 -6.33 5.36
C VAL A 91 -20.02 -7.52 5.32
N ALA A 92 -19.53 -8.71 4.97
CA ALA A 92 -20.34 -9.92 4.83
C ALA A 92 -20.50 -10.74 6.13
N LEU A 93 -19.71 -10.45 7.17
CA LEU A 93 -19.72 -11.12 8.48
C LEU A 93 -20.34 -10.21 9.55
#